data_AF-A0A1D6EI29-F1
#
_entry.id   AF-A0A1D6EI29-F1
#
_cell.length_a   1.000
_cell.length_b   1.000
_cell.length_c   1.000
_cell.angle_alpha   90.00
_cell.angle_beta   90.00
_cell.angle_gamma   90.00
#
_symmetry.space_group_name_H-M   'P 1'
#
loop_
_entity.id
_entity.type
_entity.pdbx_description
1 polymer ?
#
loop_
_entity_poly.entity_id
_entity_poly.type
_entity_poly.pdbx_seq_one_letter_code
_entity_poly.pdbx_strand_id
1 'polypeptide(L)'
;MIRLPMYAAFSLLATASAAYYAFSSREQFYPAMVYLSTSKICFVLLLNTGLVAMCVAWQLARRLFLGSLREAEVERLNEQSWREVIEILFAVTIFRQDFSVSFLAMVAALLLVKALHWLAQKRVEYIETTPSVPLLSHIRIVSFMVFLLTVDCLFLSNSLRSLIQKREASVAIFFSFE
;
A
#
# COMPACT_ATOMS: atom_id res chain seq x y z
N MET A 1 -22.37 -10.72 -1.07
CA MET A 1 -20.99 -10.18 -0.93
C MET A 1 -20.89 -8.87 -1.72
N ILE A 2 -20.59 -7.75 -1.06
CA ILE A 2 -20.42 -6.45 -1.73
C ILE A 2 -19.14 -6.53 -2.58
N ARG A 3 -19.23 -6.27 -3.88
CA ARG A 3 -18.06 -6.22 -4.76
C ARG A 3 -17.19 -5.02 -4.37
N LEU A 4 -15.87 -5.22 -4.38
CA LEU A 4 -14.85 -4.20 -4.15
C LEU A 4 -15.11 -2.82 -4.82
N PRO A 5 -15.53 -2.73 -6.10
CA PRO A 5 -15.87 -1.44 -6.71
C PRO A 5 -17.07 -0.75 -6.08
N MET A 6 -18.09 -1.49 -5.64
CA MET A 6 -19.26 -0.90 -4.97
C MET A 6 -18.87 -0.37 -3.60
N TYR A 7 -18.07 -1.12 -2.84
CA TYR A 7 -17.52 -0.65 -1.57
C TYR A 7 -16.69 0.62 -1.73
N ALA A 8 -15.82 0.67 -2.75
CA ALA A 8 -15.03 1.83 -3.06
C ALA A 8 -15.90 3.06 -3.39
N ALA A 9 -16.94 2.88 -4.20
CA ALA A 9 -17.87 3.94 -4.55
C ALA A 9 -18.62 4.49 -3.33
N PHE A 10 -19.14 3.61 -2.46
CA PHE A 10 -19.81 4.03 -1.22
C PHE A 10 -18.85 4.76 -0.27
N SER A 11 -17.62 4.28 -0.12
CA SER A 11 -16.59 4.94 0.71
C SER A 11 -16.25 6.34 0.19
N LEU A 12 -16.04 6.47 -1.13
CA LEU A 12 -15.76 7.76 -1.76
C LEU A 12 -16.94 8.74 -1.62
N LEU A 13 -18.17 8.26 -1.80
CA LEU A 13 -19.37 9.08 -1.62
C LEU A 13 -19.52 9.55 -0.17
N ALA A 14 -19.28 8.67 0.81
CA ALA A 14 -19.35 9.02 2.23
C ALA A 14 -18.30 10.07 2.63
N THR A 15 -17.09 9.97 2.09
CA THR A 15 -16.03 10.95 2.35
C THR A 15 -16.28 12.26 1.61
N ALA A 16 -16.80 12.21 0.39
CA ALA A 16 -17.17 13.41 -0.37
C ALA A 16 -18.32 14.18 0.31
N SER A 17 -19.32 13.47 0.84
CA SER A 17 -20.42 14.12 1.58
C SER A 17 -19.96 14.73 2.90
N ALA A 18 -19.08 14.04 3.64
CA ALA A 18 -18.48 14.58 4.86
C ALA A 18 -17.61 15.81 4.58
N ALA A 19 -16.82 15.79 3.50
CA ALA A 19 -16.03 16.93 3.06
C ALA A 19 -16.94 18.10 2.64
N TYR A 20 -17.97 17.84 1.83
CA TYR A 20 -18.94 18.85 1.42
C TYR A 20 -19.63 19.51 2.61
N TYR A 21 -20.07 18.71 3.59
CA TYR A 21 -20.66 19.22 4.82
C TYR A 21 -19.70 20.11 5.62
N ALA A 22 -18.43 19.71 5.74
CA ALA A 22 -17.40 20.49 6.43
C ALA A 22 -17.12 21.84 5.75
N PHE A 23 -17.05 21.86 4.42
CA PHE A 23 -16.83 23.08 3.65
C PHE A 23 -18.06 23.99 3.65
N SER A 24 -19.27 23.44 3.48
CA SER A 24 -20.51 24.21 3.49
C SER A 24 -20.81 24.83 4.86
N SER A 25 -20.38 24.19 5.95
CA SER A 25 -20.64 24.70 7.31
C SER A 25 -19.64 25.78 7.75
N ARG A 26 -18.43 25.82 7.16
CA ARG A 26 -17.34 26.64 7.71
C ARG A 26 -16.78 27.72 6.79
N GLU A 27 -17.20 27.81 5.52
CA GLU A 27 -16.84 28.80 4.46
C GLU A 27 -15.33 29.02 4.20
N GLN A 28 -14.53 29.12 5.25
CA GLN A 28 -13.08 29.21 5.27
C GLN A 28 -12.43 27.81 5.22
N PHE A 29 -11.34 27.71 4.45
CA PHE A 29 -10.60 26.45 4.23
C PHE A 29 -9.97 25.90 5.52
N TYR A 30 -9.33 26.76 6.32
CA TYR A 30 -8.58 26.32 7.50
C TYR A 30 -9.48 25.68 8.59
N PRO A 31 -10.59 26.30 9.03
CA PRO A 31 -11.50 25.69 10.00
C PRO A 31 -12.18 24.40 9.51
N ALA A 32 -12.42 24.27 8.20
CA ALA A 32 -12.96 23.06 7.60
C ALA A 32 -11.96 21.89 7.68
N MET A 33 -10.69 22.13 7.33
CA MET A 33 -9.63 21.11 7.41
C MET A 33 -9.37 20.67 8.85
N VAL A 34 -9.38 21.62 9.81
CA VAL A 34 -9.28 21.29 11.24
C VAL A 34 -10.46 20.43 11.69
N TYR A 35 -11.69 20.71 11.24
CA TYR A 35 -12.85 19.87 11.58
C TYR A 35 -12.72 18.44 11.04
N LEU A 36 -12.25 18.29 9.79
CA LEU A 36 -12.01 17.00 9.15
C LEU A 36 -10.95 16.17 9.90
N SER A 37 -9.88 16.80 10.41
CA SER A 37 -8.82 16.09 11.14
C SER A 37 -9.14 15.83 12.61
N THR A 38 -9.98 16.67 13.23
CA THR A 38 -10.29 16.58 14.67
C THR A 38 -11.50 15.69 14.95
N SER A 39 -12.47 15.63 14.02
CA SER A 39 -13.67 14.81 14.18
C SER A 39 -13.35 13.32 13.98
N LYS A 40 -13.60 12.50 15.02
CA LYS A 40 -13.36 11.05 14.99
C LYS A 40 -14.03 10.35 13.80
N ILE A 41 -15.26 10.76 13.45
CA ILE A 41 -16.02 10.14 12.35
C ILE A 41 -15.40 10.51 11.00
N CYS A 42 -15.08 11.78 10.78
CA CYS A 42 -14.43 12.23 9.54
C CYS A 42 -13.05 11.60 9.37
N PHE A 43 -12.30 11.48 10.47
CA PHE A 43 -11.00 10.83 10.48
C PHE A 43 -11.09 9.36 10.06
N VAL A 44 -12.06 8.59 10.59
CA VAL A 44 -12.28 7.19 10.19
C VAL A 44 -12.68 7.07 8.72
N LEU A 45 -13.53 7.97 8.21
CA LEU A 45 -13.89 7.99 6.78
C LEU A 45 -12.69 8.27 5.88
N LEU A 46 -11.82 9.21 6.28
CA LEU A 46 -10.57 9.50 5.57
C LEU A 46 -9.61 8.30 5.57
N LEU A 47 -9.44 7.64 6.72
CA LEU A 47 -8.64 6.42 6.82
C LEU A 47 -9.17 5.29 5.92
N ASN A 48 -10.50 5.08 5.93
CA ASN A 48 -11.13 4.08 5.07
C ASN A 48 -10.92 4.39 3.58
N THR A 49 -11.01 5.67 3.20
CA THR A 49 -10.75 6.10 1.83
C THR A 49 -9.30 5.86 1.44
N GLY A 50 -8.36 6.07 2.37
CA GLY A 50 -6.95 5.71 2.18
C GLY A 50 -6.74 4.22 1.94
N LEU A 51 -7.41 3.35 2.71
CA LEU A 51 -7.36 1.90 2.48
C LEU A 51 -7.94 1.50 1.12
N VAL A 52 -9.07 2.10 0.73
CA VAL A 52 -9.65 1.89 -0.61
C VAL A 52 -8.68 2.30 -1.71
N ALA A 53 -8.02 3.45 -1.57
CA ALA A 53 -7.02 3.93 -2.52
C ALA A 53 -5.85 2.93 -2.65
N MET A 54 -5.36 2.38 -1.54
CA MET A 54 -4.34 1.32 -1.56
C MET A 54 -4.83 0.06 -2.29
N CYS A 55 -6.06 -0.39 -2.04
CA CYS A 55 -6.64 -1.54 -2.76
C CYS A 55 -6.77 -1.27 -4.27
N VAL A 56 -7.13 -0.05 -4.67
CA VAL A 56 -7.21 0.34 -6.08
C VAL A 56 -5.81 0.37 -6.70
N ALA A 57 -4.82 0.93 -6.01
CA ALA A 57 -3.42 0.92 -6.44
C ALA A 57 -2.89 -0.51 -6.66
N TRP A 58 -3.20 -1.43 -5.75
CA TRP A 58 -2.91 -2.86 -5.91
C TRP A 58 -3.56 -3.45 -7.16
N GLN A 59 -4.84 -3.19 -7.40
CA GLN A 59 -5.54 -3.67 -8.59
C GLN A 59 -4.96 -3.10 -9.88
N LEU A 60 -4.57 -1.82 -9.88
CA LEU A 60 -3.93 -1.17 -11.01
C LEU A 60 -2.56 -1.79 -11.29
N ALA A 61 -1.70 -1.92 -10.29
CA ALA A 61 -0.39 -2.56 -10.43
C ALA A 61 -0.52 -4.00 -10.96
N ARG A 62 -1.45 -4.78 -10.38
CA ARG A 62 -1.80 -6.12 -10.86
C ARG A 62 -2.23 -6.12 -12.32
N ARG A 63 -3.17 -5.25 -12.71
CA ARG A 63 -3.73 -5.25 -14.07
C ARG A 63 -2.72 -4.79 -15.12
N LEU A 64 -1.92 -3.77 -14.80
CA LEU A 64 -0.93 -3.19 -15.71
C LEU A 64 0.21 -4.17 -16.02
N PHE A 65 0.75 -4.84 -14.99
CA PHE A 65 1.96 -5.65 -15.15
C PHE A 65 1.71 -7.16 -15.22
N LEU A 66 0.67 -7.67 -14.54
CA LEU A 66 0.54 -9.11 -14.28
C LEU A 66 -0.69 -9.76 -14.91
N GLY A 67 -1.72 -8.98 -15.24
CA GLY A 67 -2.97 -9.48 -15.82
C GLY A 67 -3.74 -10.42 -14.90
N SER A 68 -4.07 -11.62 -15.38
CA SER A 68 -4.76 -12.66 -14.61
C SER A 68 -3.80 -13.42 -13.71
N LEU A 69 -4.03 -13.36 -12.39
CA LEU A 69 -3.31 -14.19 -11.43
C LEU A 69 -3.79 -15.62 -11.49
N ARG A 70 -2.86 -16.55 -11.33
CA ARG A 70 -3.14 -17.98 -11.22
C ARG A 70 -3.39 -18.36 -9.76
N GLU A 71 -4.09 -19.46 -9.54
CA GLU A 71 -4.40 -19.95 -8.19
C GLU A 71 -3.13 -20.20 -7.36
N ALA A 72 -2.10 -20.79 -7.97
CA ALA A 72 -0.80 -21.01 -7.30
C ALA A 72 -0.10 -19.71 -6.86
N GLU A 73 -0.34 -18.59 -7.55
CA GLU A 73 0.22 -17.28 -7.17
C GLU A 73 -0.57 -16.68 -6.01
N VAL A 74 -1.89 -16.85 -6.01
CA VAL A 74 -2.77 -16.38 -4.94
C VAL A 74 -2.53 -17.15 -3.65
N GLU A 75 -2.36 -18.47 -3.73
CA GLU A 75 -2.13 -19.32 -2.55
C GLU A 75 -0.83 -18.94 -1.85
N ARG A 76 0.28 -18.86 -2.59
CA ARG A 76 1.57 -18.42 -2.03
C ARG A 76 1.55 -16.99 -1.53
N LEU A 77 0.86 -16.10 -2.22
CA LEU A 77 0.68 -14.72 -1.77
C LEU A 77 -0.05 -14.70 -0.41
N ASN A 78 -1.10 -15.51 -0.25
CA ASN A 78 -1.85 -15.61 0.99
C ASN A 78 -0.97 -16.14 2.13
N GLU A 79 -0.27 -17.25 1.91
CA GLU A 79 0.66 -17.83 2.88
C GLU A 79 1.73 -16.84 3.35
N GLN A 80 2.37 -16.14 2.41
CA GLN A 80 3.43 -15.19 2.73
C GLN A 80 2.86 -13.94 3.40
N SER A 81 1.72 -13.42 2.92
CA SER A 81 1.08 -12.24 3.50
C SER A 81 0.71 -12.45 4.98
N TRP A 82 0.23 -13.63 5.34
CA TRP A 82 -0.12 -13.93 6.73
C TRP A 82 1.10 -13.96 7.65
N ARG A 83 2.21 -14.57 7.19
CA ARG A 83 3.49 -14.57 7.93
C ARG A 83 4.00 -13.16 8.19
N GLU A 84 3.96 -12.33 7.16
CA GLU A 84 4.55 -10.99 7.18
C GLU A 84 3.69 -10.02 7.99
N VAL A 85 2.36 -10.19 7.95
CA VAL A 85 1.45 -9.48 8.86
C VAL A 85 1.78 -9.80 10.32
N ILE A 86 2.06 -11.06 10.66
CA ILE A 86 2.44 -11.44 12.03
C ILE A 86 3.76 -10.79 12.43
N GLU A 87 4.77 -10.80 11.56
CA GLU A 87 6.07 -10.18 11.83
C GLU A 87 5.97 -8.67 12.05
N ILE A 88 5.18 -7.99 11.21
CA ILE A 88 4.92 -6.56 11.38
C ILE A 88 4.14 -6.29 12.65
N LEU A 89 3.12 -7.09 12.97
CA LEU A 89 2.38 -6.96 14.24
C LEU A 89 3.33 -7.09 15.43
N PHE A 90 4.27 -8.03 15.37
CA PHE A 90 5.31 -8.17 16.38
C PHE A 90 6.18 -6.91 16.48
N ALA A 91 6.68 -6.39 15.36
CA ALA A 91 7.43 -5.13 15.32
C ALA A 91 6.63 -3.95 15.90
N VAL A 92 5.33 -3.82 15.56
CA VAL A 92 4.44 -2.76 16.06
C VAL A 92 4.30 -2.84 17.59
N THR A 93 4.26 -4.05 18.16
CA THR A 93 4.17 -4.21 19.62
C THR A 93 5.44 -3.77 20.35
N ILE A 94 6.62 -3.98 19.74
CA ILE A 94 7.90 -3.50 20.27
C ILE A 94 7.98 -1.96 20.19
N PHE A 95 7.53 -1.37 19.08
CA PHE A 95 7.58 0.08 18.84
C PHE A 95 6.26 0.81 19.16
N ARG A 96 5.54 0.35 20.19
CA ARG A 96 4.19 0.85 20.53
C ARG A 96 4.12 2.38 20.72
N GLN A 97 5.21 3.01 21.18
CA GLN A 97 5.25 4.46 21.43
C GLN A 97 5.24 5.31 20.14
N ASP A 98 5.63 4.74 18.99
CA ASP A 98 5.71 5.45 17.71
C ASP A 98 4.49 5.20 16.80
N PHE A 99 3.40 4.66 17.37
CA PHE A 99 2.20 4.33 16.61
C PHE A 99 1.49 5.58 16.10
N SER A 100 1.63 5.85 14.80
CA SER A 100 1.01 6.98 14.11
C SER A 100 0.26 6.51 12.85
N VAL A 101 -0.66 7.33 12.34
CA VAL A 101 -1.35 7.03 11.07
C VAL A 101 -0.37 6.95 9.91
N SER A 102 0.65 7.82 9.90
CA SER A 102 1.71 7.78 8.89
C SER A 102 2.50 6.47 8.95
N PHE A 103 2.77 5.94 10.15
CA PHE A 103 3.39 4.64 10.33
C PHE A 103 2.53 3.50 9.75
N LEU A 104 1.23 3.48 10.07
CA LEU A 104 0.31 2.48 9.52
C LEU A 104 0.22 2.54 7.99
N ALA A 105 0.20 3.75 7.42
CA ALA A 105 0.22 3.94 5.98
C ALA A 105 1.51 3.42 5.34
N MET A 106 2.66 3.61 6.00
CA MET A 106 3.96 3.13 5.52
C MET A 106 4.06 1.61 5.61
N VAL A 107 3.57 0.99 6.68
CA VAL A 107 3.42 -0.47 6.81
C VAL A 107 2.56 -1.04 5.67
N ALA A 108 1.40 -0.44 5.43
CA ALA A 108 0.49 -0.89 4.38
C ALA A 108 1.13 -0.78 2.98
N ALA A 109 1.89 0.29 2.74
CA ALA A 109 2.62 0.47 1.50
C ALA A 109 3.75 -0.56 1.33
N LEU A 110 4.53 -0.84 2.39
CA LEU A 110 5.56 -1.90 2.37
C LEU A 110 4.95 -3.27 2.06
N LEU A 111 3.86 -3.65 2.74
CA LEU A 111 3.18 -4.91 2.48
C LEU A 111 2.73 -5.03 1.02
N LEU A 112 2.26 -3.93 0.43
CA LEU A 112 1.87 -3.86 -0.97
C LEU A 112 3.08 -4.08 -1.89
N VAL A 113 4.21 -3.42 -1.62
CA VAL A 113 5.45 -3.57 -2.40
C VAL A 113 6.03 -4.99 -2.26
N LYS A 114 6.09 -5.56 -1.06
CA LYS A 114 6.49 -6.96 -0.82
C LYS A 114 5.60 -7.95 -1.55
N ALA A 115 4.29 -7.75 -1.50
CA ALA A 115 3.32 -8.56 -2.24
C ALA A 115 3.56 -8.53 -3.76
N LEU A 116 3.92 -7.36 -4.31
CA LEU A 116 4.30 -7.25 -5.73
C LEU A 116 5.61 -7.98 -6.03
N HIS A 117 6.59 -7.94 -5.13
CA HIS A 117 7.86 -8.67 -5.26
C HIS A 117 7.68 -10.18 -5.25
N TRP A 118 6.91 -10.74 -4.32
CA TRP A 118 6.64 -12.18 -4.30
C TRP A 118 5.95 -12.64 -5.58
N LEU A 119 5.06 -11.80 -6.09
CA LEU A 119 4.38 -12.08 -7.35
C LEU A 119 5.34 -12.01 -8.55
N ALA A 120 6.29 -11.06 -8.56
CA ALA A 120 7.36 -11.00 -9.54
C ALA A 120 8.20 -12.29 -9.50
N GLN A 121 8.61 -12.73 -8.32
CA GLN A 121 9.40 -13.95 -8.12
C GLN A 121 8.67 -15.18 -8.66
N LYS A 122 7.36 -15.33 -8.40
CA LYS A 122 6.58 -16.46 -8.94
C LYS A 122 6.48 -16.44 -10.45
N ARG A 123 6.35 -15.25 -11.05
CA ARG A 123 6.30 -15.12 -12.51
C ARG A 123 7.62 -15.49 -13.17
N VAL A 124 8.74 -15.15 -12.54
CA VAL A 124 10.08 -15.54 -13.01
C VAL A 124 10.26 -17.06 -12.95
N GLU A 125 9.95 -17.67 -11.80
CA GLU A 125 10.00 -19.14 -11.62
C GLU A 125 9.11 -19.87 -12.65
N TYR A 126 7.94 -19.31 -12.98
CA TYR A 126 7.08 -19.86 -14.02
C TYR A 126 7.70 -19.78 -15.42
N ILE A 127 8.39 -18.68 -15.73
CA ILE A 127 9.06 -18.52 -17.03
C ILE A 127 10.24 -19.48 -17.17
N GLU A 128 11.03 -19.67 -16.11
CA GLU A 128 12.17 -20.58 -16.10
C GLU A 128 11.75 -22.04 -16.30
N THR A 129 10.58 -22.43 -15.76
CA THR A 129 10.07 -23.80 -15.83
C THR A 129 9.26 -24.10 -17.09
N THR A 130 8.91 -23.09 -17.90
CA THR A 130 8.06 -23.27 -19.09
C THR A 130 8.89 -23.24 -20.38
N PRO A 131 8.86 -24.29 -21.22
CA PRO A 131 9.78 -24.45 -22.36
C PRO A 131 9.50 -23.52 -23.56
N SER A 132 8.38 -22.78 -23.59
CA SER A 132 8.06 -21.85 -24.68
C SER A 132 7.30 -20.62 -24.18
N VAL A 133 8.03 -19.56 -23.86
CA VAL A 133 7.45 -18.28 -23.43
C VAL A 133 7.69 -17.22 -24.52
N PRO A 134 6.68 -16.46 -24.94
CA PRO A 134 6.87 -15.40 -25.93
C PRO A 134 7.73 -14.26 -25.37
N LEU A 135 8.54 -13.63 -26.23
CA LEU A 135 9.41 -12.50 -25.86
C LEU A 135 8.66 -11.33 -25.22
N LEU A 136 7.38 -11.12 -25.58
CA LEU A 136 6.52 -10.10 -24.99
C LEU A 136 6.33 -10.29 -23.47
N SER A 137 6.27 -11.53 -22.99
CA SER A 137 6.15 -11.82 -21.56
C SER A 137 7.45 -11.50 -20.81
N HIS A 138 8.60 -11.75 -21.43
CA HIS A 138 9.90 -11.35 -20.86
C HIS A 138 10.02 -9.84 -20.73
N ILE A 139 9.69 -9.09 -21.79
CA ILE A 139 9.73 -7.62 -21.76
C ILE A 139 8.80 -7.07 -20.67
N ARG A 140 7.61 -7.66 -20.52
CA ARG A 140 6.65 -7.24 -19.48
C ARG A 140 7.22 -7.44 -18.07
N ILE A 141 7.83 -8.58 -17.78
CA ILE A 141 8.41 -8.85 -16.44
C ILE A 141 9.66 -8.01 -16.19
N VAL A 142 10.52 -7.81 -17.18
CA VAL A 142 11.67 -6.92 -17.06
C VAL A 142 11.19 -5.48 -16.77
N SER A 143 10.17 -5.00 -17.48
CA SER A 143 9.59 -3.67 -17.21
C SER A 143 8.99 -3.57 -15.80
N PHE A 144 8.40 -4.66 -15.30
CA PHE A 144 7.86 -4.73 -13.94
C PHE A 144 8.96 -4.73 -12.88
N MET A 145 10.06 -5.46 -13.10
CA MET A 145 11.22 -5.44 -12.19
C MET A 145 11.89 -4.07 -12.14
N VAL A 146 12.05 -3.40 -13.29
CA VAL A 146 12.59 -2.03 -13.34
C VAL A 146 11.67 -1.08 -12.58
N PHE A 147 10.35 -1.20 -12.75
CA PHE A 147 9.38 -0.41 -11.98
C PHE A 147 9.53 -0.66 -10.47
N LEU A 148 9.60 -1.91 -10.02
CA LEU A 148 9.80 -2.23 -8.60
C LEU A 148 11.09 -1.63 -8.06
N LEU A 149 12.20 -1.78 -8.78
CA LEU A 149 13.48 -1.19 -8.40
C LEU A 149 13.41 0.33 -8.23
N THR A 150 12.69 1.02 -9.11
CA THR A 150 12.48 2.48 -8.97
C THR A 150 11.68 2.82 -7.73
N VAL A 151 10.64 2.04 -7.40
CA VAL A 151 9.85 2.22 -6.18
C VAL A 151 10.72 2.00 -4.95
N ASP A 152 11.53 0.94 -4.91
CA ASP A 152 12.40 0.64 -3.77
C ASP A 152 13.45 1.73 -3.56
N CYS A 153 14.06 2.22 -4.65
CA CYS A 153 15.00 3.35 -4.58
C CYS A 153 14.33 4.62 -4.04
N LEU A 154 13.08 4.90 -4.41
CA LEU A 154 12.32 6.03 -3.87
C LEU A 154 12.02 5.85 -2.38
N PHE A 155 11.54 4.67 -1.97
CA PHE A 155 11.28 4.36 -0.56
C PHE A 155 12.54 4.46 0.29
N LEU A 156 13.65 3.84 -0.16
CA LEU A 156 14.93 3.91 0.52
C LEU A 156 15.43 5.35 0.64
N SER A 157 15.36 6.14 -0.45
CA SER A 157 15.79 7.54 -0.43
C SER A 157 14.97 8.38 0.56
N ASN A 158 13.66 8.13 0.66
CA ASN A 158 12.77 8.83 1.58
C ASN A 158 13.04 8.43 3.03
N SER A 159 13.23 7.14 3.31
CA SER A 159 13.58 6.62 4.63
C SER A 159 14.93 7.16 5.10
N LEU A 160 15.95 7.15 4.24
CA LEU A 160 17.26 7.71 4.53
C LEU A 160 17.20 9.22 4.80
N ARG A 161 16.47 10.00 3.99
CA ARG A 161 16.27 11.43 4.23
C ARG A 161 15.59 11.68 5.57
N SER A 162 14.55 10.91 5.89
CA SER A 162 13.84 11.01 7.18
C SER A 162 14.77 10.68 8.35
N LEU A 163 15.63 9.67 8.21
CA LEU A 163 16.60 9.27 9.23
C LEU A 163 17.65 10.37 9.47
N ILE A 164 18.20 10.95 8.39
CA ILE A 164 19.19 12.02 8.46
C ILE A 164 18.60 13.28 9.13
N GLN A 165 17.37 13.64 8.78
CA GLN A 165 16.75 14.87 9.26
C GLN A 165 16.24 14.76 10.70
N LYS A 166 15.60 13.64 11.07
CA LYS A 166 14.99 13.49 12.40
C LYS A 166 15.95 12.93 13.43
N ARG A 167 17.00 12.18 13.02
CA ARG A 167 17.95 11.50 13.92
C ARG A 167 17.30 10.59 14.98
N GLU A 168 16.02 10.27 14.83
CA GLU A 168 15.29 9.32 15.66
C GLU A 168 15.34 7.94 15.01
N ALA A 169 15.84 6.97 15.77
CA ALA A 169 16.37 5.72 15.24
C ALA A 169 15.39 4.53 15.25
N SER A 170 14.15 4.68 15.72
CA SER A 170 13.33 3.50 15.98
C SER A 170 12.72 2.91 14.71
N VAL A 171 11.73 3.58 14.14
CA VAL A 171 10.87 3.01 13.10
C VAL A 171 11.47 3.16 11.70
N ALA A 172 12.07 4.30 11.39
CA ALA A 172 12.66 4.56 10.08
C ALA A 172 13.80 3.58 9.75
N ILE A 173 14.49 3.05 10.76
CA ILE A 173 15.54 2.05 10.59
C ILE A 173 14.94 0.71 10.20
N PHE A 174 13.89 0.25 10.89
CA PHE A 174 13.19 -0.99 10.54
C PHE A 174 12.71 -0.97 9.07
N PHE A 175 12.10 0.13 8.64
CA PHE A 175 11.70 0.35 7.24
C PHE A 175 12.83 0.50 6.23
N SER A 176 14.06 0.77 6.68
CA SER A 176 15.21 0.85 5.77
C SER A 176 15.86 -0.51 5.56
N PHE A 177 15.64 -1.46 6.49
CA PHE A 177 16.11 -2.83 6.37
C PHE A 177 15.14 -3.71 5.56
N GLU A 178 13.85 -3.41 5.64
CA GLU A 178 12.77 -4.07 4.87
C GLU A 178 12.61 -3.51 3.46
#